data_AF-A0A162FDH5-F1
#
_entry.id   AF-A0A162FDH5-F1
#
_cell.length_a   1.000
_cell.length_b   1.000
_cell.length_c   1.000
_cell.angle_alpha   90.00
_cell.angle_beta   90.00
_cell.angle_gamma   90.00
#
_symmetry.space_group_name_H-M   'P 1'
#
loop_
_entity.id
_entity.type
_entity.pdbx_description
1 polymer ?
#
loop_
_entity_poly.entity_id
_entity_poly.type
_entity_poly.pdbx_seq_one_letter_code
_entity_poly.pdbx_strand_id
1 'polypeptide(L)'
;MAKSTVEILIEGGTATPGPPLGPALGPFGINMMQVVEGINSKTADFKGMKVPVKVIIDGDTKEFEIEIGTPPTTALIMDELKIEKASQDPGLDKIADLSVEQALKIARMKFDSLLANSYKQGAKEVMGTCVSMGITVDGKDPRDTQKAVDAGEYDSILVE
;
A
#
# COMPACT_ATOMS: atom_id res chain seq x y z
N MET A 1 26.83 -1.96 -17.99
CA MET A 1 25.59 -1.30 -17.53
C MET A 1 24.42 -2.28 -17.50
N ALA A 2 24.62 -3.44 -16.87
CA ALA A 2 23.51 -4.34 -16.56
C ALA A 2 22.91 -3.87 -15.23
N LYS A 3 21.89 -3.01 -15.30
CA LYS A 3 21.10 -2.63 -14.13
C LYS A 3 20.03 -3.70 -13.92
N SER A 4 20.13 -4.44 -12.82
CA SER A 4 19.13 -5.44 -12.46
C SER A 4 18.19 -4.84 -11.41
N THR A 5 16.90 -4.79 -11.73
CA THR A 5 15.88 -4.34 -10.77
C THR A 5 15.23 -5.56 -10.15
N VAL A 6 15.21 -5.60 -8.82
CA VAL A 6 14.61 -6.69 -8.05
C VAL A 6 13.48 -6.11 -7.20
N GLU A 7 12.26 -6.56 -7.43
CA GLU A 7 11.08 -6.13 -6.69
C GLU A 7 10.78 -7.15 -5.57
N ILE A 8 10.76 -6.69 -4.33
CA ILE A 8 10.57 -7.54 -3.15
C ILE A 8 9.45 -6.95 -2.30
N LEU A 9 8.54 -7.80 -1.85
CA LEU A 9 7.52 -7.43 -0.86
C LEU A 9 8.05 -7.71 0.54
N ILE A 10 8.09 -6.68 1.38
CA ILE A 10 8.58 -6.77 2.76
C ILE A 10 7.54 -6.21 3.72
N GLU A 11 7.57 -6.66 4.98
CA GLU A 11 6.76 -6.06 6.04
C GLU A 11 7.55 -4.90 6.67
N GLY A 12 6.96 -3.71 6.65
CA GLY A 12 7.56 -2.48 7.15
C GLY A 12 7.92 -2.61 8.62
N GLY A 13 9.10 -2.11 8.96
CA GLY A 13 9.65 -2.10 10.32
C GLY A 13 10.01 -3.47 10.93
N THR A 14 9.75 -4.57 10.23
CA THR A 14 10.20 -5.92 10.60
C THR A 14 10.85 -6.63 9.40
N ALA A 15 11.57 -5.90 8.55
CA ALA A 15 12.34 -6.54 7.50
C ALA A 15 13.44 -7.40 8.14
N THR A 16 13.41 -8.70 7.89
CA THR A 16 14.42 -9.65 8.33
C THR A 16 15.26 -10.10 7.13
N PRO A 17 16.56 -10.43 7.33
CA PRO A 17 17.40 -11.00 6.28
C PRO A 17 17.03 -12.47 5.97
N GLY A 18 15.73 -12.76 5.89
CA GLY A 18 15.18 -14.10 5.68
C GLY A 18 15.06 -14.50 4.20
N PRO A 19 14.35 -15.62 3.92
CA PRO A 19 14.13 -16.15 2.58
C PRO A 19 13.60 -15.19 1.50
N PRO A 20 12.85 -14.09 1.79
CA PRO A 20 12.42 -13.18 0.72
C PRO A 20 13.55 -12.30 0.15
N LEU A 21 14.58 -11.98 0.93
CA LEU A 21 15.70 -11.11 0.52
C LEU A 21 16.93 -11.91 0.07
N GLY A 22 17.19 -13.06 0.70
CA GLY A 22 18.37 -13.89 0.44
C GLY A 22 18.53 -14.38 -1.01
N PRO A 23 17.51 -15.01 -1.63
CA PRO A 23 17.57 -15.48 -3.03
C PRO A 23 17.59 -14.35 -4.05
N ALA A 24 16.96 -13.23 -3.70
CA ALA A 24 16.76 -12.09 -4.59
C ALA A 24 18.04 -11.23 -4.71
N LEU A 25 18.78 -11.06 -3.61
CA LEU A 25 20.01 -10.26 -3.54
C LEU A 25 21.29 -11.10 -3.48
N GLY A 26 21.19 -12.38 -3.13
CA GLY A 26 22.30 -13.34 -3.05
C GLY A 26 23.17 -13.45 -4.32
N PRO A 27 22.62 -13.52 -5.55
CA PRO A 27 23.46 -13.64 -6.76
C PRO A 27 24.25 -12.37 -7.08
N PHE A 28 23.92 -11.23 -6.47
CA PHE A 28 24.55 -9.94 -6.73
C PHE A 28 25.65 -9.56 -5.73
N GLY A 29 25.85 -10.34 -4.67
CA GLY A 29 26.96 -10.14 -3.72
C GLY A 29 26.89 -8.85 -2.90
N ILE A 30 25.68 -8.33 -2.68
CA ILE A 30 25.39 -7.08 -1.95
C ILE A 30 25.22 -7.32 -0.46
N ASN A 31 25.48 -6.29 0.34
CA ASN A 31 25.39 -6.36 1.80
C ASN A 31 23.94 -6.30 2.27
N MET A 32 23.34 -7.48 2.51
CA MET A 32 21.93 -7.63 2.88
C MET A 32 21.56 -6.85 4.15
N MET A 33 22.47 -6.75 5.13
CA MET A 33 22.20 -6.01 6.38
C MET A 33 21.99 -4.52 6.12
N GLN A 34 22.80 -3.91 5.23
CA GLN A 34 22.64 -2.49 4.89
C GLN A 34 21.32 -2.22 4.15
N VAL A 35 20.89 -3.15 3.30
CA VAL A 35 19.61 -3.05 2.59
C VAL A 35 18.45 -3.14 3.58
N VAL A 36 18.46 -4.15 4.46
CA VAL A 36 17.45 -4.35 5.50
C VAL A 36 17.37 -3.17 6.46
N GLU A 37 18.51 -2.61 6.87
CA GLU A 37 18.56 -1.48 7.80
C GLU A 37 18.06 -0.17 7.14
N GLY A 38 18.49 0.11 5.90
CA GLY A 38 17.98 1.26 5.14
C GLY A 38 16.48 1.17 4.87
N ILE A 39 15.99 -0.03 4.60
CA ILE A 39 14.57 -0.33 4.48
C ILE A 39 13.85 -0.11 5.81
N ASN A 40 14.32 -0.69 6.91
CA ASN A 40 13.66 -0.58 8.21
C ASN A 40 13.66 0.86 8.73
N SER A 41 14.69 1.64 8.42
CA SER A 41 14.75 3.06 8.76
C SER A 41 13.70 3.87 8.01
N LYS A 42 13.53 3.65 6.70
CA LYS A 42 12.53 4.36 5.89
C LYS A 42 11.10 3.79 6.04
N THR A 43 10.96 2.53 6.45
CA THR A 43 9.65 1.88 6.69
C THR A 43 9.28 1.85 8.18
N ALA A 44 10.03 2.54 9.04
CA ALA A 44 9.75 2.63 10.47
C ALA A 44 8.35 3.20 10.75
N ASP A 45 7.91 4.15 9.91
CA ASP A 45 6.58 4.76 9.96
C ASP A 45 5.47 3.85 9.42
N PHE A 46 5.83 2.81 8.66
CA PHE A 46 4.91 1.83 8.05
C PHE A 46 4.98 0.46 8.74
N LYS A 47 5.25 0.45 10.04
CA LYS A 47 5.39 -0.79 10.84
C LYS A 47 4.16 -1.70 10.69
N GLY A 48 4.37 -2.91 10.18
CA GLY A 48 3.31 -3.91 9.98
C GLY A 48 2.63 -3.86 8.61
N MET A 49 2.97 -2.89 7.74
CA MET A 49 2.42 -2.83 6.38
C MET A 49 3.32 -3.53 5.37
N LYS A 50 2.74 -4.26 4.42
CA LYS A 50 3.50 -4.84 3.31
C LYS A 50 3.85 -3.77 2.30
N VAL A 51 5.11 -3.39 2.18
CA VAL A 51 5.57 -2.36 1.24
C VAL A 51 6.39 -3.01 0.12
N PRO A 52 6.08 -2.75 -1.16
CA PRO A 52 6.93 -3.17 -2.26
C PRO A 52 8.20 -2.30 -2.30
N VAL A 53 9.36 -2.93 -2.29
CA VAL A 53 10.66 -2.26 -2.41
C VAL A 53 11.33 -2.72 -3.70
N LYS A 54 11.80 -1.77 -4.49
CA LYS A 54 12.63 -2.02 -5.65
C LYS A 54 14.08 -1.79 -5.27
N VAL A 55 14.90 -2.81 -5.48
CA VAL A 55 16.35 -2.71 -5.33
C VAL A 55 16.94 -2.73 -6.73
N ILE A 56 17.44 -1.59 -7.17
CA ILE A 56 18.17 -1.47 -8.43
C ILE A 56 19.64 -1.74 -8.11
N ILE A 57 20.22 -2.71 -8.81
CA ILE A 57 21.57 -3.18 -8.57
C ILE A 57 22.38 -2.92 -9.83
N ASP A 58 23.51 -2.23 -9.67
CA ASP A 58 24.49 -2.08 -10.74
C ASP A 58 25.52 -3.20 -10.64
N GLY A 59 25.52 -4.10 -11.63
CA GLY A 59 26.41 -5.26 -11.65
C GLY A 59 27.89 -4.92 -11.79
N ASP A 60 28.23 -3.70 -12.24
CA ASP A 60 29.60 -3.27 -12.48
C ASP A 60 30.21 -2.58 -11.24
N THR A 61 29.43 -1.73 -10.53
CA THR A 61 29.93 -0.96 -9.37
C THR A 61 29.52 -1.55 -8.01
N LYS A 62 28.69 -2.60 -7.99
CA LYS A 62 28.07 -3.17 -6.77
C LYS A 62 27.25 -2.14 -5.98
N GLU A 63 26.90 -1.03 -6.61
CA GLU A 63 26.02 -0.04 -6.03
C GLU A 63 24.58 -0.56 -6.06
N PHE A 64 23.85 -0.27 -5.00
CA PHE A 64 22.44 -0.60 -4.88
C PHE A 64 21.65 0.66 -4.54
N GLU A 65 20.56 0.86 -5.25
CA GLU A 65 19.60 1.93 -5.02
C GLU A 65 18.31 1.31 -4.54
N ILE A 66 17.81 1.82 -3.41
CA ILE A 66 16.59 1.32 -2.76
C ILE A 66 15.50 2.35 -2.98
N GLU A 67 14.58 2.02 -3.89
CA GLU A 67 13.35 2.75 -4.10
C GLU A 67 12.22 2.06 -3.33
N ILE A 68 11.63 2.79 -2.40
CA ILE A 68 10.47 2.30 -1.65
C ILE A 68 9.24 2.72 -2.44
N GLY A 69 8.49 1.73 -2.90
CA GLY A 69 7.21 1.96 -3.54
C GLY A 69 6.16 2.39 -2.52
N THR A 70 5.12 3.04 -3.00
CA THR A 70 3.97 3.41 -2.18
C THR A 70 3.27 2.15 -1.67
N PRO A 71 2.88 2.09 -0.38
CA PRO A 71 2.19 0.94 0.17
C PRO A 71 0.90 0.58 -0.60
N PRO A 72 0.52 -0.70 -0.63
CA PRO A 72 -0.74 -1.13 -1.20
C PRO A 72 -1.89 -0.51 -0.40
N THR A 73 -2.97 -0.17 -1.10
CA THR A 73 -4.12 0.52 -0.50
C THR A 73 -4.74 -0.33 0.59
N THR A 74 -4.75 -1.64 0.39
CA THR A 74 -5.11 -2.68 1.36
C THR A 74 -4.39 -2.51 2.69
N ALA A 75 -3.08 -2.28 2.69
CA ALA A 75 -2.30 -2.15 3.91
C ALA A 75 -2.60 -0.83 4.65
N LEU A 76 -2.77 0.28 3.91
CA LEU A 76 -3.17 1.56 4.49
C LEU A 76 -4.56 1.51 5.12
N ILE A 77 -5.50 0.83 4.47
CA ILE A 77 -6.85 0.62 5.01
C ILE A 77 -6.80 -0.26 6.27
N MET A 78 -6.00 -1.34 6.25
CA MET A 78 -5.81 -2.21 7.41
C MET A 78 -5.23 -1.47 8.61
N ASP A 79 -4.28 -0.56 8.37
CA ASP A 79 -3.67 0.26 9.42
C ASP A 79 -4.65 1.28 10.03
N GLU A 80 -5.38 2.04 9.20
CA GLU A 80 -6.40 2.99 9.68
C GLU A 80 -7.51 2.30 10.46
N LEU A 81 -7.87 1.07 10.08
CA LEU A 81 -8.89 0.27 10.74
C LEU A 81 -8.32 -0.62 11.87
N LYS A 82 -6.99 -0.66 12.04
CA LYS A 82 -6.26 -1.52 12.98
C LYS A 82 -6.67 -2.99 12.91
N ILE A 83 -6.91 -3.48 11.70
CA ILE A 83 -7.28 -4.88 11.43
C ILE A 83 -6.10 -5.63 10.80
N GLU A 84 -5.81 -6.83 11.30
CA GLU A 84 -4.72 -7.67 10.76
C GLU A 84 -5.19 -8.63 9.66
N LYS A 85 -6.51 -8.81 9.49
CA LYS A 85 -7.09 -9.72 8.49
C LYS A 85 -8.20 -9.04 7.71
N ALA A 86 -8.18 -9.20 6.38
CA ALA A 86 -9.30 -8.92 5.51
C ALA A 86 -10.40 -9.99 5.66
N SER A 87 -11.62 -9.67 5.22
CA SER A 87 -12.71 -10.65 5.23
C SER A 87 -12.37 -11.85 4.35
N GLN A 88 -12.64 -13.06 4.84
CA GLN A 88 -12.52 -14.26 4.01
C GLN A 88 -13.67 -14.38 3.01
N ASP A 89 -14.84 -13.84 3.36
CA ASP A 89 -16.03 -13.80 2.52
C ASP A 89 -16.59 -12.36 2.47
N PRO A 90 -16.11 -11.53 1.53
CA PRO A 90 -16.47 -10.11 1.46
C PRO A 90 -17.96 -9.84 1.25
N GLY A 91 -18.75 -10.85 0.85
CA GLY A 91 -20.20 -10.76 0.69
C GLY A 91 -21.02 -11.13 1.94
N LEU A 92 -20.43 -11.82 2.92
CA LEU A 92 -21.13 -12.34 4.11
C LEU A 92 -20.64 -11.66 5.39
N ASP A 93 -19.32 -11.53 5.55
CA ASP A 93 -18.71 -11.00 6.76
C ASP A 93 -18.10 -9.63 6.49
N LYS A 94 -18.79 -8.60 7.00
CA LYS A 94 -18.28 -7.24 7.04
C LYS A 94 -17.44 -7.07 8.30
N ILE A 95 -16.13 -7.03 8.13
CA ILE A 95 -15.18 -7.08 9.24
C ILE A 95 -14.86 -5.71 9.84
N ALA A 96 -15.07 -4.64 9.09
CA ALA A 96 -14.74 -3.27 9.48
C ALA A 96 -15.53 -2.25 8.66
N ASP A 97 -15.60 -1.02 9.17
CA ASP A 97 -16.22 0.13 8.53
C ASP A 97 -15.21 1.28 8.43
N LEU A 98 -15.12 1.89 7.26
CA LEU A 98 -14.20 2.98 6.94
C LEU A 98 -14.98 4.25 6.60
N SER A 99 -14.65 5.38 7.20
CA SER A 99 -15.32 6.65 6.89
C SER A 99 -14.86 7.24 5.55
N VAL A 100 -15.73 8.01 4.87
CA VAL A 100 -15.37 8.66 3.60
C VAL A 100 -14.16 9.60 3.75
N GLU A 101 -14.04 10.26 4.90
CA GLU A 101 -12.89 11.11 5.23
C GLU A 101 -11.57 10.31 5.33
N GLN A 102 -11.62 9.10 5.88
CA GLN A 102 -10.46 8.21 5.94
C GLN A 102 -10.09 7.71 4.54
N ALA A 103 -11.09 7.40 3.70
CA ALA A 103 -10.85 7.02 2.31
C ALA A 103 -10.14 8.15 1.55
N LEU A 104 -10.56 9.40 1.77
CA LEU A 104 -9.92 10.58 1.19
C LEU A 104 -8.49 10.77 1.70
N LYS A 105 -8.26 10.63 3.01
CA LYS A 105 -6.92 10.73 3.61
C LYS A 105 -5.97 9.71 2.99
N ILE A 106 -6.42 8.45 2.85
CA ILE A 106 -5.66 7.38 2.19
C ILE A 106 -5.44 7.71 0.71
N ALA A 107 -6.45 8.21 0.01
CA ALA A 107 -6.34 8.62 -1.39
C ALA A 107 -5.35 9.77 -1.58
N ARG A 108 -5.31 10.76 -0.68
CA ARG A 108 -4.34 11.86 -0.69
C ARG A 108 -2.93 11.36 -0.44
N MET A 109 -2.74 10.49 0.56
CA MET A 109 -1.43 9.89 0.84
C MET A 109 -0.90 9.06 -0.33
N LYS A 110 -1.80 8.40 -1.06
CA LYS A 110 -1.45 7.54 -2.19
C LYS A 110 -1.56 8.24 -3.55
N PHE A 111 -1.92 9.53 -3.59
CA PHE A 111 -2.29 10.21 -4.83
C PHE A 111 -1.20 10.15 -5.90
N ASP A 112 0.07 10.27 -5.49
CA ASP A 112 1.24 10.17 -6.37
C ASP A 112 1.37 8.80 -7.07
N SER A 113 0.79 7.75 -6.47
CA SER A 113 0.78 6.39 -7.00
C SER A 113 -0.54 5.98 -7.66
N LEU A 114 -1.58 6.82 -7.59
CA LEU A 114 -2.88 6.54 -8.21
C LEU A 114 -2.89 7.07 -9.64
N LEU A 115 -3.64 6.39 -10.51
CA LEU A 115 -3.93 6.88 -11.87
C LEU A 115 -5.10 7.89 -11.88
N ALA A 116 -5.70 8.13 -10.72
CA ALA A 116 -6.77 9.09 -10.53
C ALA A 116 -6.36 10.51 -10.94
N ASN A 117 -7.21 11.15 -11.75
CA ASN A 117 -7.00 12.55 -12.14
C ASN A 117 -7.49 13.56 -11.08
N SER A 118 -8.16 13.09 -10.03
CA SER A 118 -8.78 13.92 -9.00
C SER A 118 -8.92 13.13 -7.70
N TYR A 119 -8.91 13.80 -6.55
CA TYR A 119 -9.09 13.19 -5.23
C TYR A 119 -10.40 12.39 -5.12
N LYS A 120 -11.46 12.82 -5.81
CA LYS A 120 -12.71 12.08 -5.95
C LYS A 120 -12.52 10.70 -6.59
N GLN A 121 -11.75 10.63 -7.69
CA GLN A 121 -11.44 9.36 -8.36
C GLN A 121 -10.52 8.50 -7.49
N GLY A 122 -9.55 9.12 -6.81
CA GLY A 122 -8.66 8.40 -5.89
C GLY A 122 -9.42 7.79 -4.72
N ALA A 123 -10.36 8.52 -4.11
CA ALA A 123 -11.23 8.01 -3.06
C ALA A 123 -12.09 6.85 -3.57
N LYS A 124 -12.58 6.92 -4.83
CA LYS A 124 -13.33 5.83 -5.46
C LYS A 124 -12.47 4.57 -5.65
N GLU A 125 -11.20 4.68 -6.02
CA GLU A 125 -10.27 3.55 -6.09
C GLU A 125 -10.04 2.91 -4.70
N VAL A 126 -9.90 3.73 -3.66
CA VAL A 126 -9.79 3.25 -2.28
C VAL A 126 -11.06 2.51 -1.86
N MET A 127 -12.24 3.10 -2.09
CA MET A 127 -13.54 2.47 -1.81
C MET A 127 -13.74 1.17 -2.61
N GLY A 128 -13.26 1.11 -3.84
CA GLY A 128 -13.28 -0.11 -4.66
C GLY A 128 -12.46 -1.23 -4.04
N THR A 129 -11.33 -0.90 -3.43
CA THR A 129 -10.49 -1.86 -2.70
C THR A 129 -11.22 -2.40 -1.46
N CYS A 130 -12.02 -1.57 -0.78
CA CYS A 130 -12.85 -2.00 0.36
C CYS A 130 -13.87 -3.09 -0.02
N VAL A 131 -14.41 -3.06 -1.25
CA VAL A 131 -15.34 -4.10 -1.76
C VAL A 131 -14.69 -5.48 -1.70
N SER A 132 -13.45 -5.59 -2.19
CA SER A 132 -12.72 -6.87 -2.24
C SER A 132 -12.27 -7.35 -0.86
N MET A 133 -12.20 -6.46 0.13
CA MET A 133 -11.82 -6.79 1.50
C MET A 133 -13.00 -7.02 2.43
N GLY A 134 -14.25 -6.78 1.98
CA GLY A 134 -15.44 -6.88 2.82
C GLY A 134 -15.52 -5.78 3.88
N ILE A 135 -15.12 -4.56 3.51
CA ILE A 135 -15.13 -3.39 4.40
C ILE A 135 -16.24 -2.45 3.95
N THR A 136 -17.11 -2.05 4.88
CA THR A 136 -18.16 -1.05 4.59
C THR A 136 -17.59 0.35 4.61
N VAL A 137 -18.29 1.26 3.90
CA VAL A 137 -17.91 2.67 3.89
C VAL A 137 -19.10 3.49 4.35
N ASP A 138 -18.96 4.20 5.46
CA ASP A 138 -20.02 5.01 6.08
C ASP A 138 -21.27 4.17 6.43
N GLY A 139 -21.07 2.93 6.89
CA GLY A 139 -22.14 1.97 7.19
C GLY A 139 -22.91 1.45 5.97
N LYS A 140 -22.52 1.84 4.75
CA LYS A 140 -23.14 1.42 3.49
C LYS A 140 -22.24 0.44 2.73
N ASP A 141 -22.84 -0.24 1.76
CA ASP A 141 -22.05 -1.04 0.82
C ASP A 141 -21.14 -0.12 0.01
N PRO A 142 -19.83 -0.43 -0.13
CA PRO A 142 -18.90 0.40 -0.88
C PRO A 142 -19.36 0.66 -2.33
N ARG A 143 -20.19 -0.20 -2.93
CA ARG A 143 -20.77 0.04 -4.27
C ARG A 143 -21.82 1.15 -4.26
N ASP A 144 -22.61 1.24 -3.20
CA ASP A 144 -23.63 2.28 -3.05
C ASP A 144 -22.99 3.62 -2.66
N THR A 145 -21.95 3.60 -1.83
CA THR A 145 -21.16 4.80 -1.53
C THR A 145 -20.45 5.33 -2.77
N GLN A 146 -19.90 4.45 -3.63
CA GLN A 146 -19.33 4.88 -4.93
C GLN A 146 -20.37 5.56 -5.82
N LYS A 147 -21.61 5.03 -5.90
CA LYS A 147 -22.69 5.67 -6.65
C LYS A 147 -23.09 7.02 -6.04
N ALA A 148 -23.11 7.13 -4.71
CA ALA A 148 -23.41 8.38 -4.03
C ALA A 148 -22.30 9.43 -4.26
N VAL A 149 -21.04 8.99 -4.34
CA VAL A 149 -19.90 9.81 -4.77
C VAL A 149 -20.09 10.26 -6.23
N ASP A 150 -20.46 9.38 -7.15
CA ASP A 150 -20.78 9.77 -8.54
C ASP A 150 -21.96 10.75 -8.62
N ALA A 151 -22.96 10.59 -7.75
CA ALA A 151 -24.11 11.49 -7.63
C ALA A 151 -23.76 12.85 -7.00
N GLY A 152 -22.53 13.04 -6.51
CA GLY A 152 -22.05 14.30 -5.94
C GLY A 152 -22.44 14.51 -4.47
N GLU A 153 -22.90 13.48 -3.77
CA GLU A 153 -23.31 13.58 -2.36
C GLU A 153 -22.13 13.92 -1.42
N TYR A 154 -20.90 13.56 -1.81
CA TYR A 154 -19.67 13.79 -1.06
C TYR A 154 -18.73 14.80 -1.72
N ASP A 155 -19.18 15.56 -2.72
CA ASP A 155 -18.33 16.55 -3.42
C ASP A 155 -17.76 17.59 -2.45
N SER A 156 -18.48 17.98 -1.40
CA SER A 156 -17.97 18.91 -0.37
C SER A 156 -16.75 18.39 0.40
N ILE A 157 -16.54 17.06 0.45
CA ILE A 157 -15.42 16.43 1.15
C ILE A 157 -14.31 16.06 0.14
N LEU A 158 -14.69 15.70 -1.09
CA LEU A 158 -13.79 15.15 -2.11
C LEU A 158 -13.16 16.19 -3.08
N VAL A 159 -13.51 17.47 -2.94
CA VAL A 159 -13.06 18.56 -3.83
C VAL A 159 -11.85 19.34 -3.29
N GLU A 160 -11.48 19.21 -2.01
CA GLU A 160 -10.21 19.75 -1.48
C GLU A 160 -9.00 18.85 -1.72
#